data_AF-A0A246WN82-F1
#
_entry.id   AF-A0A246WN82-F1
#
_cell.length_a   1.000
_cell.length_b   1.000
_cell.length_c   1.000
_cell.angle_alpha   90.00
_cell.angle_beta   90.00
_cell.angle_gamma   90.00
#
_symmetry.space_group_name_H-M   'P 1'
#
loop_
_entity.id
_entity.type
_entity.pdbx_description
1 polymer ?
#
loop_
_entity_poly.entity_id
_entity_poly.type
_entity_poly.pdbx_seq_one_letter_code
_entity_poly.pdbx_strand_id
1 'polypeptide(L)'
;MVGRRPDILHFHSFAKEHTMSNKENLGSPYASVFTAGNDQYHAVASINEFGPIKHASSLAKVLVEQKAATDEWEALQMAHCSVKQAKALANGDQYHKLAHARLQKEAKQQHEQASPAVFPNARCA
;
A
#
# COMPACT_ATOMS: atom_id res chain seq x y z
N MET A 1 42.74 28.36 41.11
CA MET A 1 41.56 27.70 41.70
C MET A 1 40.42 28.70 41.56
N VAL A 2 39.30 28.51 40.87
CA VAL A 2 38.41 27.35 40.74
C VAL A 2 37.75 27.41 39.33
N GLY A 3 37.50 26.25 38.75
CA GLY A 3 37.21 26.06 37.32
C GLY A 3 35.83 26.49 36.82
N ARG A 4 35.78 26.84 35.53
CA ARG A 4 34.55 26.91 34.74
C ARG A 4 34.11 25.49 34.36
N ARG A 5 32.83 25.18 34.59
CA ARG A 5 32.09 24.09 33.93
C ARG A 5 30.75 24.62 33.42
N PRO A 6 30.20 24.03 32.34
CA PRO A 6 29.35 24.72 31.39
C PRO A 6 27.85 24.48 31.63
N ASP A 7 27.06 25.47 31.21
CA ASP A 7 25.79 25.38 30.50
C ASP A 7 24.97 24.08 30.69
N ILE A 8 23.95 24.15 31.55
CA ILE A 8 22.86 23.16 31.58
C ILE A 8 21.56 23.92 31.25
N LEU A 9 21.23 23.92 29.96
CA LEU A 9 19.87 24.07 29.46
C LEU A 9 19.40 22.69 28.96
N HIS A 10 18.09 22.43 29.09
CA HIS A 10 17.35 21.23 28.63
C HIS A 10 17.44 20.04 29.61
N PHE A 11 16.37 19.36 30.01
CA PHE A 11 15.20 18.92 29.23
C PHE A 11 13.94 18.89 30.12
N HIS A 12 12.90 19.61 29.72
CA HIS A 12 11.54 19.17 29.98
C HIS A 12 11.11 18.21 28.87
N SER A 13 10.23 17.27 29.24
CA SER A 13 9.42 16.43 28.35
C SER A 13 10.16 15.43 27.47
N PHE A 14 10.31 14.19 27.95
CA PHE A 14 10.30 13.02 27.07
C PHE A 14 9.73 11.81 27.84
N ALA A 15 8.40 11.73 27.87
CA ALA A 15 7.68 10.51 28.21
C ALA A 15 6.35 10.52 27.44
N LYS A 16 6.45 10.32 26.12
CA LYS A 16 5.30 9.98 25.28
C LYS A 16 5.74 8.90 24.29
N GLU A 17 6.10 7.75 24.85
CA GLU A 17 6.29 6.47 24.16
C GLU A 17 5.24 5.52 24.76
N HIS A 18 4.55 4.64 24.04
CA HIS A 18 4.62 4.21 22.66
C HIS A 18 3.24 3.54 22.42
N THR A 19 2.29 4.19 21.74
CA THR A 19 1.10 3.48 21.24
C THR A 19 1.39 3.07 19.81
N MET A 20 1.66 1.77 19.63
CA MET A 20 1.82 1.13 18.34
C MET A 20 0.60 1.39 17.43
N SER A 21 0.74 2.31 16.50
CA SER A 21 -0.04 2.29 15.26
C SER A 21 0.96 2.29 14.11
N ASN A 22 1.60 1.13 13.90
CA ASN A 22 2.37 0.84 12.69
C ASN A 22 1.38 0.60 11.52
N LYS A 23 0.54 1.59 11.22
CA LYS A 23 -0.16 1.62 9.94
C LYS A 23 0.86 2.12 8.94
N GLU A 24 1.39 1.22 8.11
CA GLU A 24 2.12 1.61 6.92
C GLU A 24 1.22 2.53 6.09
N ASN A 25 1.49 3.83 6.17
CA ASN A 25 0.71 4.83 5.48
C ASN A 25 1.38 5.10 4.14
N LEU A 26 0.77 4.62 3.06
CA LEU A 26 1.26 4.78 1.67
C LEU A 26 1.07 6.20 1.12
N GLY A 27 0.66 7.16 1.96
CA GLY A 27 0.45 8.55 1.57
C GLY A 27 -0.85 8.77 0.81
N SER A 28 -0.92 9.90 0.09
CA SER A 28 -2.11 10.26 -0.68
C SER A 28 -2.27 9.36 -1.90
N PRO A 29 -3.46 8.77 -2.14
CA PRO A 29 -3.70 7.94 -3.32
C PRO A 29 -3.56 8.72 -4.64
N TYR A 30 -3.74 10.04 -4.61
CA TYR A 30 -3.63 10.89 -5.80
C TYR A 30 -2.20 10.98 -6.34
N ALA A 31 -1.19 10.82 -5.47
CA ALA A 31 0.21 10.95 -5.87
C ALA A 31 0.65 9.80 -6.80
N SER A 32 0.04 8.63 -6.69
CA SER A 32 0.43 7.43 -7.44
C SER A 32 -0.44 7.15 -8.68
N VAL A 33 -1.50 7.93 -8.93
CA VAL A 33 -2.39 7.71 -10.08
C VAL A 33 -1.65 7.86 -11.40
N PHE A 34 -0.85 8.91 -11.53
CA PHE A 34 -0.13 9.19 -12.78
C PHE A 34 0.94 8.13 -13.05
N THR A 35 1.73 7.76 -12.03
CA THR A 35 2.79 6.76 -12.18
C THR A 35 2.21 5.39 -12.51
N ALA A 36 1.14 4.96 -11.85
CA ALA A 36 0.46 3.70 -12.14
C ALA A 36 -0.14 3.67 -13.56
N GLY A 37 -0.75 4.77 -14.00
CA GLY A 37 -1.29 4.87 -15.36
C GLY A 37 -0.20 4.82 -16.42
N ASN A 38 0.92 5.52 -16.20
CA ASN A 38 2.04 5.55 -17.13
C ASN A 38 2.75 4.19 -17.23
N ASP A 39 2.97 3.54 -16.09
CA ASP A 39 3.56 2.19 -16.04
C ASP A 39 2.71 1.18 -16.80
N GLN A 40 1.40 1.18 -16.54
CA GLN A 40 0.44 0.32 -17.25
C GLN A 40 0.42 0.57 -18.76
N TYR A 41 0.49 1.83 -19.20
CA TYR A 41 0.55 2.18 -20.62
C TYR A 41 1.75 1.53 -21.30
N HIS A 42 2.94 1.67 -20.72
CA HIS A 42 4.17 1.11 -21.29
C HIS A 42 4.22 -0.42 -21.22
N ALA A 43 3.66 -1.03 -20.18
CA ALA A 43 3.48 -2.47 -20.09
C ALA A 43 2.64 -2.98 -21.27
N VAL A 44 1.45 -2.40 -21.50
CA VAL A 44 0.56 -2.81 -22.60
C VAL A 44 1.21 -2.57 -23.97
N ALA A 45 1.79 -1.38 -24.18
CA ALA A 45 2.44 -1.04 -25.45
C ALA A 45 3.53 -2.05 -25.82
N SER A 46 4.44 -2.33 -24.89
CA SER A 46 5.56 -3.25 -25.14
C SER A 46 5.12 -4.73 -25.23
N ILE A 47 4.08 -5.15 -24.49
CA ILE A 47 3.51 -6.50 -24.66
C ILE A 47 2.91 -6.66 -26.06
N ASN A 48 2.22 -5.64 -26.57
CA ASN A 48 1.63 -5.68 -27.91
C ASN A 48 2.71 -5.67 -29.01
N GLU A 49 3.79 -4.90 -28.82
CA GLU A 49 4.87 -4.78 -29.80
C GLU A 49 5.82 -5.99 -29.82
N PHE A 50 6.20 -6.50 -28.64
CA PHE A 50 7.27 -7.50 -28.51
C PHE A 50 6.80 -8.87 -28.03
N GLY A 51 5.54 -8.98 -27.62
CA GLY A 51 4.98 -10.17 -27.02
C GLY A 51 5.27 -10.29 -25.51
N PRO A 52 4.43 -11.06 -24.78
CA PRO A 52 4.46 -11.11 -23.32
C PRO A 52 5.74 -11.77 -22.76
N ILE A 53 6.30 -12.77 -23.45
CA ILE A 53 7.50 -13.48 -22.98
C ILE A 53 8.72 -12.56 -23.03
N LYS A 54 8.89 -11.83 -24.14
CA LYS A 54 10.03 -10.92 -24.32
C LYS A 54 9.94 -9.75 -23.36
N HIS A 55 8.75 -9.18 -23.17
CA HIS A 55 8.51 -8.16 -22.15
C HIS A 55 8.86 -8.67 -20.74
N ALA A 56 8.30 -9.82 -20.33
CA ALA A 56 8.54 -10.37 -18.99
C ALA A 56 10.02 -10.65 -18.72
N SER A 57 10.74 -11.21 -19.70
CA SER A 57 12.18 -11.45 -19.58
C SER A 57 12.97 -10.14 -19.42
N SER A 58 12.61 -9.10 -20.17
CA SER A 58 13.23 -7.77 -20.03
C SER A 58 12.92 -7.14 -18.67
N LEU A 59 11.67 -7.23 -18.22
CA LEU A 59 11.24 -6.69 -16.94
C LEU A 59 11.97 -7.37 -15.77
N ALA A 60 12.14 -8.70 -15.81
CA ALA A 60 12.90 -9.41 -14.79
C ALA A 60 14.35 -8.92 -14.70
N LYS A 61 15.01 -8.64 -15.83
CA LYS A 61 16.38 -8.07 -15.82
C LYS A 61 16.40 -6.69 -15.16
N VAL A 62 15.46 -5.83 -15.50
CA VAL A 62 15.32 -4.50 -14.87
C VAL A 62 15.10 -4.62 -13.36
N LEU A 63 14.27 -5.56 -12.91
CA LEU A 63 14.01 -5.78 -11.48
C LEU A 63 15.27 -6.19 -10.70
N VAL A 64 16.13 -7.02 -11.31
CA VAL A 64 17.44 -7.39 -10.73
C VAL A 64 18.39 -6.19 -10.73
N GLU A 65 18.49 -5.46 -11.85
CA GLU A 65 19.36 -4.27 -11.98
C GLU A 65 19.02 -3.18 -10.97
N GLN A 66 17.72 -2.96 -10.73
CA GLN A 66 17.22 -1.99 -9.75
C GLN A 66 17.26 -2.50 -8.31
N LYS A 67 17.70 -3.75 -8.09
CA LYS A 67 17.69 -4.41 -6.77
C LYS A 67 16.30 -4.43 -6.13
N ALA A 68 15.25 -4.47 -6.96
CA ALA A 68 13.87 -4.58 -6.52
C ALA A 68 13.51 -6.03 -6.16
N ALA A 69 14.17 -6.99 -6.83
CA ALA A 69 14.13 -8.40 -6.47
C ALA A 69 15.44 -8.81 -5.76
N THR A 70 15.34 -9.75 -4.82
CA THR A 70 16.47 -10.28 -4.06
C THR A 70 17.26 -11.31 -4.86
N ASP A 71 16.59 -12.07 -5.74
CA ASP A 71 17.19 -13.04 -6.63
C ASP A 71 16.49 -13.07 -8.02
N GLU A 72 17.07 -13.84 -8.94
CA GLU A 72 16.55 -13.96 -10.32
C GLU A 72 15.18 -14.64 -10.38
N TRP A 73 14.89 -15.55 -9.44
CA TRP A 73 13.63 -16.28 -9.41
C TRP A 73 12.47 -15.38 -8.98
N GLU A 74 12.67 -14.58 -7.94
CA GLU A 74 11.75 -13.55 -7.49
C GLU A 74 11.50 -12.54 -8.61
N ALA A 75 12.53 -12.11 -9.32
CA ALA A 75 12.39 -11.19 -10.46
C ALA A 75 11.49 -11.75 -11.56
N LEU A 76 11.63 -13.04 -11.90
CA LEU A 76 10.77 -13.71 -12.87
C LEU A 76 9.32 -13.81 -12.39
N GLN A 77 9.12 -14.11 -11.11
CA GLN A 77 7.78 -14.18 -10.51
C GLN A 77 7.08 -12.82 -10.50
N MET A 78 7.80 -11.77 -10.11
CA MET A 78 7.32 -10.38 -10.16
C MET A 78 6.95 -9.96 -11.59
N ALA A 79 7.81 -10.25 -12.57
CA ALA A 79 7.55 -9.92 -13.97
C ALA A 79 6.32 -10.66 -14.52
N HIS A 80 6.17 -11.95 -14.17
CA HIS A 80 4.99 -12.73 -14.55
C HIS A 80 3.69 -12.17 -13.92
N CYS A 81 3.73 -11.79 -12.63
CA CYS A 81 2.61 -11.15 -11.97
C CYS A 81 2.24 -9.81 -12.63
N SER A 82 3.24 -8.98 -12.98
CA SER A 82 3.04 -7.72 -13.68
C SER A 82 2.36 -7.93 -15.05
N VAL A 83 2.80 -8.90 -15.86
CA VAL A 83 2.14 -9.22 -17.14
C VAL A 83 0.69 -9.65 -16.95
N LYS A 84 0.39 -10.46 -15.92
CA LYS A 84 -0.98 -10.85 -15.61
C LYS A 84 -1.84 -9.65 -15.22
N GLN A 85 -1.30 -8.77 -14.38
CA GLN A 85 -1.97 -7.55 -13.96
C GLN A 85 -2.24 -6.63 -15.14
N ALA A 86 -1.25 -6.45 -16.03
CA ALA A 86 -1.39 -5.62 -17.22
C ALA A 86 -2.51 -6.13 -18.15
N LYS A 87 -2.63 -7.46 -18.32
CA LYS A 87 -3.72 -8.08 -19.09
C LYS A 87 -5.07 -7.88 -18.44
N ALA A 88 -5.18 -8.09 -17.12
CA ALA A 88 -6.43 -7.88 -16.39
C ALA A 88 -6.92 -6.43 -16.52
N LEU A 89 -6.02 -5.47 -16.30
CA LEU A 89 -6.34 -4.05 -16.45
C LEU A 89 -6.71 -3.68 -17.89
N ALA A 90 -6.05 -4.26 -18.90
CA ALA A 90 -6.41 -4.06 -20.30
C ALA A 90 -7.82 -4.60 -20.63
N ASN A 91 -8.27 -5.65 -19.93
CA ASN A 91 -9.63 -6.18 -20.02
C ASN A 91 -10.67 -5.36 -19.22
N GLY A 92 -10.23 -4.35 -18.47
CA GLY A 92 -11.08 -3.53 -17.60
C GLY A 92 -11.29 -4.09 -16.19
N ASP A 93 -10.56 -5.15 -15.80
CA ASP A 93 -10.67 -5.74 -14.47
C ASP A 93 -10.00 -4.84 -13.41
N GLN A 94 -10.80 -4.23 -12.53
CA GLN A 94 -10.33 -3.31 -11.49
C GLN A 94 -10.34 -3.96 -10.09
N TYR A 95 -9.52 -5.00 -9.88
CA TYR A 95 -9.55 -5.77 -8.63
C TYR A 95 -9.33 -4.94 -7.35
N HIS A 96 -8.46 -3.93 -7.38
CA HIS A 96 -8.26 -3.05 -6.22
C HIS A 96 -9.51 -2.24 -5.87
N LYS A 97 -10.27 -1.78 -6.86
CA LYS A 97 -11.54 -1.08 -6.65
C LYS A 97 -12.58 -2.02 -6.03
N LEU A 98 -12.65 -3.26 -6.51
CA LEU A 98 -13.55 -4.28 -5.97
C LEU A 98 -13.20 -4.65 -4.53
N ALA A 99 -11.91 -4.86 -4.24
CA ALA A 99 -11.42 -5.12 -2.89
C ALA A 99 -11.72 -3.95 -1.94
N HIS A 100 -11.47 -2.71 -2.37
CA HIS A 100 -11.78 -1.53 -1.57
C HIS A 100 -13.28 -1.41 -1.26
N ALA A 101 -14.15 -1.61 -2.26
CA ALA A 101 -15.60 -1.61 -2.06
C ALA A 101 -16.06 -2.72 -1.09
N ARG A 102 -15.43 -3.90 -1.14
CA ARG A 102 -15.69 -4.99 -0.20
C ARG A 102 -15.29 -4.62 1.23
N LEU A 103 -14.09 -4.09 1.43
CA LEU A 103 -13.60 -3.65 2.74
C LEU A 103 -14.47 -2.55 3.35
N GLN A 104 -14.94 -1.59 2.53
CA GLN A 104 -15.90 -0.57 3.01
C GLN A 104 -17.22 -1.17 3.49
N LYS A 105 -17.74 -2.22 2.82
CA LYS A 105 -18.95 -2.91 3.25
C LYS A 105 -18.74 -3.65 4.57
N GLU A 106 -17.62 -4.36 4.69
CA GLU A 106 -17.25 -5.09 5.91
C GLU A 106 -17.12 -4.14 7.11
N ALA A 107 -16.48 -2.98 6.92
CA ALA A 107 -16.37 -1.95 7.96
C ALA A 107 -17.75 -1.41 8.40
N LYS A 108 -18.67 -1.14 7.46
CA LYS A 108 -20.03 -0.66 7.79
C LYS A 108 -20.81 -1.69 8.62
N GLN A 109 -20.74 -2.97 8.24
CA GLN A 109 -21.41 -4.06 8.96
C GLN A 109 -20.88 -4.19 10.39
N GLN A 110 -19.56 -4.05 10.59
CA GLN A 110 -18.96 -4.06 11.93
C GLN A 110 -19.45 -2.89 12.79
N HIS A 111 -19.61 -1.70 12.21
CA HIS A 111 -20.16 -0.55 12.94
C HIS A 111 -21.64 -0.72 13.32
N GLU A 112 -22.46 -1.30 12.44
CA GLU A 112 -23.89 -1.55 12.70
C GLU A 112 -24.13 -2.63 13.77
N GLN A 113 -23.27 -3.66 13.82
CA GLN A 113 -23.31 -4.69 14.85
C GLN A 113 -22.75 -4.23 16.21
N ALA A 114 -21.94 -3.16 16.22
CA ALA A 114 -21.37 -2.58 17.44
C ALA A 114 -22.30 -1.56 18.12
N SER A 115 -23.44 -1.20 17.53
CA SER A 115 -24.49 -0.42 18.21
C SER A 115 -25.14 -1.30 19.29
N PRO A 116 -24.98 -1.02 20.59
CA PRO A 116 -25.71 -1.77 21.61
C PRO A 116 -27.20 -1.51 21.42
N ALA A 117 -28.00 -2.55 21.57
CA ALA A 117 -29.45 -2.45 21.64
C ALA A 117 -29.81 -1.31 22.61
N VAL A 118 -30.38 -0.24 22.07
CA VAL A 118 -31.10 0.74 22.88
C VAL A 118 -32.24 -0.05 23.52
N PHE A 119 -32.05 -0.47 24.76
CA PHE A 119 -33.14 -1.04 25.55
C PHE A 119 -34.25 0.02 25.55
N PRO A 120 -35.45 -0.25 25.01
CA PRO A 120 -36.55 0.66 25.20
C PRO A 120 -36.78 0.72 26.70
N ASN A 121 -36.61 1.90 27.28
CA ASN A 121 -36.78 2.12 28.71
C ASN A 121 -38.23 1.75 29.04
N ALA A 122 -38.43 0.53 29.52
CA ALA A 122 -39.70 0.05 29.98
C ALA A 122 -40.04 0.87 31.23
N ARG A 123 -41.08 1.69 31.10
CA ARG A 123 -41.77 2.49 32.11
C ARG A 123 -41.58 1.99 33.56
N CYS A 124 -41.30 2.92 34.45
CA CYS A 124 -41.71 2.81 35.86
C CYS A 124 -42.66 3.97 36.20
N ALA A 125 -43.88 3.57 36.57
CA ALA A 125 -44.93 4.21 37.37
C ALA A 125 -45.10 5.73 37.33
#